data_AF-A0A961JJ38-F1
#
_entry.id   AF-A0A961JJ38-F1
#
_cell.length_a   1.000
_cell.length_b   1.000
_cell.length_c   1.000
_cell.angle_alpha   90.00
_cell.angle_beta   90.00
_cell.angle_gamma   90.00
#
_symmetry.space_group_name_H-M   'P 1'
#
loop_
_entity.id
_entity.type
_entity.pdbx_description
1 polymer ?
#
loop_
_entity_poly.entity_id
_entity_poly.type
_entity_poly.pdbx_seq_one_letter_code
_entity_poly.pdbx_strand_id
1 'polypeptide(L)'
;MFKPALLAAALVVAGAVAAPAATVQFTPTNDALGRIFTTNSNDGWKDGRGIGFQVASTQTITSVGVMQDLKRKWLNFGIYEISSLTGSFSRGKALRSGSEQITTQGLSWIDFSFDDLALDVDKTYLLEFSFNGSAKQNFFHNNANVAWSQGAFLNMEGTSGSSFSNSVVGAFRVGQPDPILYSVPVDEPEIAPVPLPAGLSLLGGALGALALFRRRRG
;
A
#
# COMPACT_ATOMS: atom_id res chain seq x y z
N MET A 1 56.02 49.75 -11.39
CA MET A 1 55.72 48.84 -10.26
C MET A 1 54.32 48.29 -10.43
N PHE A 2 54.19 47.05 -10.91
CA PHE A 2 52.89 46.43 -11.20
C PHE A 2 52.36 45.73 -9.95
N LYS A 3 51.11 46.05 -9.56
CA LYS A 3 50.38 45.38 -8.48
C LYS A 3 49.88 44.01 -8.99
N PRO A 4 50.11 42.89 -8.29
CA PRO A 4 49.48 41.64 -8.65
C PRO A 4 48.03 41.65 -8.13
N ALA A 5 47.08 41.51 -9.04
CA ALA A 5 45.67 41.26 -8.69
C ALA A 5 45.53 39.78 -8.32
N LEU A 6 45.20 39.50 -7.06
CA LEU A 6 44.80 38.17 -6.60
C LEU A 6 43.44 37.83 -7.22
N LEU A 7 43.43 36.88 -8.15
CA LEU A 7 42.21 36.28 -8.68
C LEU A 7 41.70 35.25 -7.66
N ALA A 8 40.62 35.57 -6.95
CA ALA A 8 39.92 34.61 -6.11
C ALA A 8 39.08 33.68 -6.99
N ALA A 9 39.54 32.44 -7.16
CA ALA A 9 38.76 31.40 -7.81
C ALA A 9 37.67 30.91 -6.84
N ALA A 10 36.41 31.29 -7.09
CA ALA A 10 35.27 30.74 -6.39
C ALA A 10 35.06 29.28 -6.82
N LEU A 11 35.40 28.34 -5.95
CA LEU A 11 35.13 26.92 -6.13
C LEU A 11 33.63 26.68 -5.95
N VAL A 12 32.89 26.57 -7.06
CA VAL A 12 31.50 26.12 -7.04
C VAL A 12 31.51 24.63 -6.77
N VAL A 13 31.27 24.23 -5.52
CA VAL A 13 30.99 22.84 -5.16
C VAL A 13 29.62 22.50 -5.74
N ALA A 14 29.60 21.92 -6.94
CA ALA A 14 28.42 21.28 -7.47
C ALA A 14 28.13 20.04 -6.61
N GLY A 15 27.29 20.21 -5.58
CA GLY A 15 26.78 19.10 -4.81
C GLY A 15 26.00 18.19 -5.75
N ALA A 16 26.53 17.00 -6.01
CA ALA A 16 25.80 15.95 -6.70
C ALA A 16 24.61 15.56 -5.81
N VAL A 17 23.43 16.06 -6.14
CA VAL A 17 22.19 15.62 -5.51
C VAL A 17 21.99 14.18 -5.98
N ALA A 18 22.10 13.22 -5.07
CA ALA A 18 21.86 11.82 -5.39
C ALA A 18 20.45 11.71 -5.97
N ALA A 19 20.34 11.19 -7.19
CA ALA A 19 19.05 10.96 -7.80
C ALA A 19 18.24 10.00 -6.90
N PRO A 20 16.97 10.28 -6.64
CA PRO A 20 16.13 9.39 -5.84
C PRO A 20 16.10 8.00 -6.48
N ALA A 21 16.20 6.96 -5.65
CA ALA A 21 16.13 5.57 -6.10
C ALA A 21 14.80 5.32 -6.83
N ALA A 22 14.86 4.85 -8.07
CA ALA A 22 13.66 4.59 -8.86
C ALA A 22 12.79 3.48 -8.24
N THR A 23 11.47 3.56 -8.44
CA THR A 23 10.53 2.48 -8.14
C THR A 23 10.87 1.25 -8.98
N VAL A 24 10.99 0.09 -8.34
CA VAL A 24 11.23 -1.21 -8.98
C VAL A 24 10.00 -2.07 -8.80
N GLN A 25 9.26 -2.33 -9.87
CA GLN A 25 8.21 -3.35 -9.91
C GLN A 25 8.84 -4.72 -10.16
N PHE A 26 8.59 -5.68 -9.28
CA PHE A 26 9.09 -7.04 -9.43
C PHE A 26 8.25 -7.79 -10.47
N THR A 27 8.86 -8.09 -11.62
CA THR A 27 8.19 -8.72 -12.75
C THR A 27 8.94 -9.98 -13.15
N PRO A 28 8.37 -11.19 -12.99
CA PRO A 28 9.00 -12.42 -13.44
C PRO A 28 9.30 -12.39 -14.94
N THR A 29 10.46 -12.89 -15.35
CA THR A 29 10.90 -12.88 -16.75
C THR A 29 10.05 -13.78 -17.66
N ASN A 30 9.41 -14.80 -17.07
CA ASN A 30 8.58 -15.78 -17.77
C ASN A 30 7.10 -15.35 -17.90
N ASP A 31 6.66 -14.31 -17.19
CA ASP A 31 5.29 -13.78 -17.29
C ASP A 31 5.26 -12.26 -17.00
N ALA A 32 5.72 -11.48 -17.97
CA ALA A 32 5.82 -10.02 -17.82
C ALA A 32 4.46 -9.31 -17.74
N LEU A 33 3.40 -9.94 -18.25
CA LEU A 33 2.07 -9.31 -18.31
C LEU A 33 1.21 -9.64 -17.09
N GLY A 34 1.43 -10.81 -16.48
CA GLY A 34 0.57 -11.30 -15.41
C GLY A 34 -0.88 -11.49 -15.88
N ARG A 35 -1.76 -11.82 -14.94
CA ARG A 35 -3.19 -12.04 -15.19
C ARG A 35 -4.03 -11.64 -13.99
N ILE A 36 -5.28 -11.26 -14.25
CA ILE A 36 -6.32 -11.18 -13.23
C ILE A 36 -6.86 -12.60 -13.02
N PHE A 37 -6.69 -13.17 -11.84
CA PHE A 37 -7.03 -14.57 -11.59
C PHE A 37 -8.45 -14.78 -11.08
N THR A 38 -8.93 -13.90 -10.19
CA THR A 38 -10.23 -14.10 -9.54
C THR A 38 -10.98 -12.79 -9.36
N THR A 39 -12.31 -12.92 -9.31
CA THR A 39 -13.20 -11.89 -8.81
C THR A 39 -13.81 -12.35 -7.50
N ASN A 40 -13.71 -11.54 -6.45
CA ASN A 40 -14.33 -11.77 -5.14
C ASN A 40 -13.76 -12.94 -4.29
N SER A 41 -12.45 -13.19 -4.33
CA SER A 41 -11.75 -14.18 -3.49
C SER A 41 -10.62 -13.54 -2.66
N ASN A 42 -10.21 -14.19 -1.57
CA ASN A 42 -9.03 -13.80 -0.79
C ASN A 42 -7.75 -14.48 -1.29
N ASP A 43 -7.83 -15.60 -2.02
CA ASP A 43 -6.70 -16.29 -2.66
C ASP A 43 -5.46 -16.50 -1.76
N GLY A 44 -5.58 -16.59 -0.44
CA GLY A 44 -4.43 -16.77 0.47
C GLY A 44 -3.79 -15.48 0.99
N TRP A 45 -4.32 -14.30 0.66
CA TRP A 45 -3.88 -13.03 1.25
C TRP A 45 -4.09 -12.96 2.77
N LYS A 46 -5.04 -13.71 3.33
CA LYS A 46 -5.27 -13.78 4.78
C LYS A 46 -4.07 -14.38 5.54
N ASP A 47 -3.35 -15.29 4.89
CA ASP A 47 -2.22 -16.01 5.48
C ASP A 47 -0.89 -15.31 5.18
N GLY A 48 -0.92 -14.21 4.43
CA GLY A 48 0.24 -13.52 3.91
C GLY A 48 0.60 -14.00 2.50
N ARG A 49 0.80 -13.03 1.61
CA ARG A 49 1.44 -13.25 0.32
C ARG A 49 2.56 -12.26 0.15
N GLY A 50 3.66 -12.72 -0.39
CA GLY A 50 4.85 -11.92 -0.48
C GLY A 50 5.80 -12.36 -1.57
N ILE A 51 6.99 -11.82 -1.47
CA ILE A 51 8.13 -12.11 -2.31
C ILE A 51 9.38 -12.13 -1.45
N GLY A 52 10.10 -13.25 -1.47
CA GLY A 52 11.41 -13.36 -0.85
C GLY A 52 12.48 -12.95 -1.85
N PHE A 53 13.54 -12.28 -1.38
CA PHE A 53 14.65 -11.86 -2.23
C PHE A 53 15.95 -11.60 -1.45
N GLN A 54 17.04 -11.44 -2.19
CA GLN A 54 18.34 -10.94 -1.76
C GLN A 54 18.67 -9.63 -2.50
N VAL A 55 19.68 -8.90 -2.03
CA VAL A 55 20.23 -7.73 -2.73
C VAL A 55 21.70 -7.95 -3.13
N ALA A 56 22.05 -7.53 -4.34
CA ALA A 56 23.42 -7.64 -4.90
C ALA A 56 24.38 -6.59 -4.34
N SER A 57 23.84 -5.48 -3.84
CA SER A 57 24.54 -4.39 -3.17
C SER A 57 23.57 -3.73 -2.20
N THR A 58 24.07 -3.00 -1.19
CA THR A 58 23.20 -2.31 -0.23
C THR A 58 22.19 -1.42 -0.96
N GLN A 59 20.91 -1.64 -0.70
CA GLN A 59 19.81 -0.85 -1.26
C GLN A 59 19.14 -0.04 -0.16
N THR A 60 18.83 1.22 -0.42
CA THR A 60 17.95 2.00 0.45
C THR A 60 16.58 2.12 -0.20
N ILE A 61 15.54 1.70 0.51
CA ILE A 61 14.14 1.84 0.08
C ILE A 61 13.38 2.71 1.07
N THR A 62 12.35 3.41 0.59
CA THR A 62 11.49 4.30 1.40
C THR A 62 10.00 3.97 1.25
N SER A 63 9.67 3.01 0.38
CA SER A 63 8.32 2.54 0.21
C SER A 63 8.28 1.10 -0.30
N VAL A 64 7.13 0.48 -0.09
CA VAL A 64 6.74 -0.79 -0.72
C VAL A 64 5.31 -0.69 -1.21
N GLY A 65 4.99 -1.44 -2.26
CA GLY A 65 3.65 -1.42 -2.84
C GLY A 65 3.17 -2.79 -3.28
N VAL A 66 1.85 -2.91 -3.34
CA VAL A 66 1.13 -4.07 -3.89
C VAL A 66 -0.01 -3.60 -4.78
N MET A 67 -0.26 -4.29 -5.89
CA MET A 67 -1.40 -4.00 -6.75
C MET A 67 -2.63 -4.80 -6.30
N GLN A 68 -3.73 -4.13 -5.93
CA GLN A 68 -4.97 -4.78 -5.47
C GLN A 68 -6.23 -4.00 -5.83
N ASP A 69 -7.37 -4.70 -5.82
CA ASP A 69 -8.70 -4.08 -5.78
C ASP A 69 -9.44 -4.41 -4.48
N LEU A 70 -9.46 -3.45 -3.54
CA LEU A 70 -9.98 -3.62 -2.19
C LEU A 70 -11.14 -2.66 -1.89
N LYS A 71 -12.04 -3.08 -0.98
CA LYS A 71 -13.11 -2.21 -0.47
C LYS A 71 -13.18 -2.30 1.05
N ARG A 72 -12.79 -1.20 1.71
CA ARG A 72 -12.79 -1.04 3.19
C ARG A 72 -12.06 -2.19 3.89
N LYS A 73 -10.85 -2.50 3.42
CA LYS A 73 -10.01 -3.58 3.96
C LYS A 73 -8.82 -3.00 4.70
N TRP A 74 -8.54 -3.50 5.90
CA TRP A 74 -7.25 -3.28 6.54
C TRP A 74 -6.20 -4.12 5.80
N LEU A 75 -5.34 -3.44 5.05
CA LEU A 75 -4.19 -4.02 4.38
C LEU A 75 -2.98 -3.81 5.26
N ASN A 76 -2.32 -4.91 5.61
CA ASN A 76 -1.10 -4.90 6.39
C ASN A 76 0.08 -5.17 5.46
N PHE A 77 1.23 -4.54 5.72
CA PHE A 77 2.49 -4.88 5.09
C PHE A 77 3.56 -5.17 6.14
N GLY A 78 4.57 -5.94 5.75
CA GLY A 78 5.75 -6.19 6.55
C GLY A 78 6.98 -6.47 5.68
N ILE A 79 8.13 -6.01 6.16
CA ILE A 79 9.44 -6.35 5.63
C ILE A 79 10.20 -7.09 6.73
N TYR A 80 10.63 -8.31 6.45
CA TYR A 80 11.27 -9.18 7.43
C TYR A 80 12.62 -9.68 6.91
N GLU A 81 13.56 -9.93 7.81
CA GLU A 81 14.62 -10.90 7.53
C GLU A 81 14.03 -12.32 7.66
N ILE A 82 14.39 -13.24 6.77
CA ILE A 82 13.92 -14.64 6.77
C ILE A 82 15.08 -15.62 6.77
N SER A 83 14.83 -16.88 7.13
CA SER A 83 15.87 -17.90 7.26
C SER A 83 16.29 -18.59 5.95
N SER A 84 15.49 -18.52 4.90
CA SER A 84 15.70 -19.25 3.64
C SER A 84 14.94 -18.56 2.50
N LEU A 85 15.41 -18.72 1.25
CA LEU A 85 14.71 -18.34 0.02
C LEU A 85 14.08 -19.53 -0.72
N THR A 86 14.08 -20.71 -0.10
CA THR A 86 13.50 -21.92 -0.70
C THR A 86 12.76 -22.74 0.35
N GLY A 87 11.76 -23.50 -0.11
CA GLY A 87 10.94 -24.35 0.77
C GLY A 87 10.19 -23.55 1.83
N SER A 88 10.22 -24.03 3.07
CA SER A 88 9.66 -23.31 4.22
C SER A 88 10.68 -22.35 4.83
N PHE A 89 10.19 -21.25 5.39
CA PHE A 89 11.02 -20.26 6.06
C PHE A 89 10.40 -19.83 7.39
N SER A 90 11.24 -19.33 8.29
CA SER A 90 10.80 -18.58 9.48
C SER A 90 11.00 -17.09 9.27
N ARG A 91 10.02 -16.27 9.69
CA ARG A 91 10.18 -14.82 9.80
C ARG A 91 11.05 -14.51 11.02
N GLY A 92 12.14 -13.79 10.81
CA GLY A 92 12.99 -13.25 11.85
C GLY A 92 12.52 -11.85 12.28
N LYS A 93 13.46 -10.92 12.37
CA LYS A 93 13.18 -9.53 12.76
C LYS A 93 12.31 -8.83 11.72
N ALA A 94 11.25 -8.16 12.18
CA ALA A 94 10.53 -7.17 11.39
C ALA A 94 11.37 -5.89 11.27
N LEU A 95 11.67 -5.48 10.04
CA LEU A 95 12.43 -4.28 9.74
C LEU A 95 11.51 -3.06 9.59
N ARG A 96 10.36 -3.27 8.95
CA ARG A 96 9.26 -2.30 8.79
C ARG A 96 7.94 -3.05 8.75
N SER A 97 6.87 -2.41 9.19
CA SER A 97 5.50 -2.93 9.08
C SER A 97 4.49 -1.80 9.27
N GLY A 98 3.29 -1.98 8.74
CA GLY A 98 2.20 -1.03 8.92
C GLY A 98 0.86 -1.61 8.50
N SER A 99 -0.20 -0.84 8.73
CA SER A 99 -1.57 -1.21 8.41
C SER A 99 -2.40 0.03 8.10
N GLU A 100 -3.20 -0.04 7.04
CA GLU A 100 -4.11 1.04 6.66
C GLU A 100 -5.43 0.48 6.11
N GLN A 101 -6.53 1.21 6.31
CA GLN A 101 -7.81 0.86 5.69
C GLN A 101 -7.87 1.36 4.25
N ILE A 102 -7.85 0.44 3.31
CA ILE A 102 -7.81 0.72 1.87
C ILE A 102 -9.16 0.53 1.21
N THR A 103 -9.49 1.45 0.31
CA THR A 103 -10.52 1.30 -0.72
C THR A 103 -9.96 1.78 -2.05
N THR A 104 -10.04 0.94 -3.07
CA THR A 104 -9.59 1.27 -4.43
C THR A 104 -10.78 1.30 -5.40
N GLN A 105 -10.57 1.91 -6.57
CA GLN A 105 -11.51 1.94 -7.68
C GLN A 105 -10.99 1.05 -8.81
N GLY A 106 -11.03 -0.28 -8.60
CA GLY A 106 -10.40 -1.25 -9.50
C GLY A 106 -9.00 -1.62 -9.03
N LEU A 107 -8.26 -2.35 -9.87
CA LEU A 107 -6.86 -2.69 -9.62
C LEU A 107 -5.99 -1.44 -9.66
N SER A 108 -5.34 -1.12 -8.55
CA SER A 108 -4.40 -0.02 -8.43
C SER A 108 -3.24 -0.39 -7.53
N TRP A 109 -2.10 0.29 -7.71
CA TRP A 109 -1.01 0.23 -6.73
C TRP A 109 -1.44 0.89 -5.42
N ILE A 110 -1.08 0.25 -4.31
CA ILE A 110 -1.22 0.76 -2.96
C ILE A 110 0.18 0.75 -2.36
N ASP A 111 0.71 1.93 -2.05
CA ASP A 111 2.05 2.07 -1.49
C ASP A 111 2.00 2.47 -0.02
N PHE A 112 2.97 1.96 0.73
CA PHE A 112 3.26 2.37 2.09
C PHE A 112 4.63 3.00 2.14
N SER A 113 4.69 4.27 2.52
CA SER A 113 5.94 5.02 2.70
C SER A 113 6.43 4.94 4.15
N PHE A 114 7.74 4.98 4.33
CA PHE A 114 8.41 4.93 5.63
C PHE A 114 9.81 5.53 5.56
N ASP A 115 10.42 5.81 6.72
CA ASP A 115 11.81 6.27 6.80
C ASP A 115 12.78 5.25 6.21
N ASP A 116 13.81 5.75 5.52
CA ASP A 116 14.90 5.00 4.87
C ASP A 116 15.20 3.67 5.55
N LEU A 117 15.04 2.59 4.79
CA LEU A 117 15.43 1.24 5.18
C LEU A 117 16.57 0.78 4.29
N ALA A 118 17.73 0.57 4.90
CA ALA A 118 18.85 -0.10 4.27
C ALA A 118 18.63 -1.62 4.27
N LEU A 119 18.78 -2.23 3.11
CA LEU A 119 18.84 -3.67 2.87
C LEU A 119 20.30 -4.00 2.58
N ASP A 120 20.93 -4.77 3.46
CA ASP A 120 22.31 -5.18 3.35
C ASP A 120 22.45 -6.41 2.47
N VAL A 121 23.63 -6.56 1.87
CA VAL A 121 24.04 -7.81 1.23
C VAL A 121 24.09 -8.97 2.24
N ASP A 122 24.14 -10.20 1.74
CA ASP A 122 24.23 -11.44 2.52
C ASP A 122 23.04 -11.75 3.45
N LYS A 123 21.95 -10.99 3.34
CA LYS A 123 20.69 -11.23 4.04
C LYS A 123 19.58 -11.60 3.07
N THR A 124 18.63 -12.39 3.58
CA THR A 124 17.41 -12.79 2.85
C THR A 124 16.22 -12.06 3.45
N TYR A 125 15.46 -11.41 2.57
CA TYR A 125 14.34 -10.55 2.95
C TYR A 125 13.02 -11.13 2.45
N LEU A 126 11.93 -10.80 3.14
CA LEU A 126 10.55 -11.01 2.71
C LEU A 126 9.83 -9.67 2.73
N LEU A 127 9.26 -9.28 1.60
CA LEU A 127 8.17 -8.30 1.54
C LEU A 127 6.85 -9.07 1.52
N GLU A 128 5.95 -8.79 2.45
CA GLU A 128 4.68 -9.49 2.58
C GLU A 128 3.53 -8.51 2.82
N PHE A 129 2.37 -8.83 2.26
CA PHE A 129 1.11 -8.16 2.52
C PHE A 129 0.03 -9.15 2.94
N SER A 130 -0.90 -8.69 3.78
CA SER A 130 -2.06 -9.49 4.20
C SER A 130 -3.30 -8.66 4.46
N PHE A 131 -4.48 -9.25 4.21
CA PHE A 131 -5.77 -8.67 4.57
C PHE A 131 -6.83 -9.76 4.74
N ASN A 132 -7.90 -9.43 5.47
CA ASN A 132 -9.01 -10.34 5.74
C ASN A 132 -10.20 -10.19 4.77
N GLY A 133 -10.82 -11.33 4.43
CA GLY A 133 -11.95 -11.43 3.51
C GLY A 133 -11.55 -11.23 2.04
N SER A 134 -12.54 -11.25 1.14
CA SER A 134 -12.28 -11.20 -0.30
C SER A 134 -11.80 -9.84 -0.80
N ALA A 135 -10.84 -9.86 -1.73
CA ALA A 135 -10.59 -8.74 -2.65
C ALA A 135 -11.61 -8.79 -3.78
N LYS A 136 -11.87 -7.66 -4.44
CA LYS A 136 -12.73 -7.64 -5.63
C LYS A 136 -12.03 -8.25 -6.84
N GLN A 137 -10.75 -7.97 -7.02
CA GLN A 137 -9.88 -8.53 -8.06
C GLN A 137 -8.50 -8.80 -7.46
N ASN A 138 -7.89 -9.91 -7.87
CA ASN A 138 -6.49 -10.21 -7.56
C ASN A 138 -5.68 -10.29 -8.85
N PHE A 139 -4.52 -9.65 -8.86
CA PHE A 139 -3.55 -9.71 -9.96
C PHE A 139 -2.33 -10.53 -9.53
N PHE A 140 -1.89 -11.45 -10.39
CA PHE A 140 -0.68 -12.23 -10.17
C PHE A 140 0.12 -12.40 -11.45
N HIS A 141 1.44 -12.50 -11.31
CA HIS A 141 2.31 -13.08 -12.30
C HIS A 141 2.47 -14.59 -12.03
N ASN A 142 2.56 -15.41 -13.08
CA ASN A 142 2.91 -16.81 -12.97
C ASN A 142 4.43 -16.97 -13.07
N ASN A 143 5.12 -16.96 -11.94
CA ASN A 143 6.57 -17.23 -11.90
C ASN A 143 6.90 -18.73 -12.02
N ALA A 144 5.89 -19.62 -12.09
CA ALA A 144 6.06 -21.07 -12.25
C ALA A 144 7.00 -21.73 -11.21
N ASN A 145 7.11 -21.15 -10.00
CA ASN A 145 8.11 -21.54 -8.99
C ASN A 145 9.55 -21.50 -9.51
N VAL A 146 9.85 -20.53 -10.38
CA VAL A 146 11.19 -20.26 -10.87
C VAL A 146 11.64 -18.92 -10.32
N ALA A 147 12.70 -18.96 -9.52
CA ALA A 147 13.33 -17.76 -9.01
C ALA A 147 13.92 -16.90 -10.15
N TRP A 148 13.87 -15.58 -10.01
CA TRP A 148 14.43 -14.65 -10.99
C TRP A 148 15.19 -13.50 -10.33
N SER A 149 15.89 -12.70 -11.13
CA SER A 149 16.62 -11.52 -10.66
C SER A 149 16.30 -10.32 -11.54
N GLN A 150 16.30 -9.12 -10.96
CA GLN A 150 15.98 -7.86 -11.64
C GLN A 150 16.74 -6.72 -10.97
N GLY A 151 17.67 -6.12 -11.73
CA GLY A 151 18.53 -5.06 -11.20
C GLY A 151 19.33 -5.55 -10.00
N ALA A 152 19.22 -4.84 -8.86
CA ALA A 152 19.90 -5.19 -7.62
C ALA A 152 19.21 -6.31 -6.81
N PHE A 153 18.00 -6.73 -7.19
CA PHE A 153 17.24 -7.74 -6.46
C PHE A 153 17.46 -9.12 -7.06
N LEU A 154 17.91 -10.06 -6.23
CA LEU A 154 18.35 -11.40 -6.62
C LEU A 154 17.44 -12.46 -6.03
N ASN A 155 17.36 -13.62 -6.72
CA ASN A 155 16.70 -14.82 -6.22
C ASN A 155 15.26 -14.55 -5.73
N MET A 156 14.56 -13.69 -6.46
CA MET A 156 13.17 -13.34 -6.17
C MET A 156 12.26 -14.53 -6.38
N GLU A 157 11.41 -14.82 -5.40
CA GLU A 157 10.41 -15.89 -5.50
C GLU A 157 9.15 -15.53 -4.70
N GLY A 158 7.98 -15.81 -5.26
CA GLY A 158 6.70 -15.56 -4.60
C GLY A 158 6.45 -16.50 -3.42
N THR A 159 5.79 -15.99 -2.39
CA THR A 159 5.41 -16.76 -1.21
C THR A 159 3.90 -16.78 -1.00
N SER A 160 3.44 -17.80 -0.29
CA SER A 160 2.12 -17.81 0.35
C SER A 160 2.26 -18.44 1.73
N GLY A 161 1.80 -17.75 2.77
CA GLY A 161 2.04 -18.15 4.14
C GLY A 161 3.54 -18.16 4.46
N SER A 162 4.05 -19.31 4.88
CA SER A 162 5.46 -19.49 5.28
C SER A 162 6.22 -20.42 4.32
N SER A 163 5.87 -20.42 3.03
CA SER A 163 6.43 -21.31 2.00
C SER A 163 6.62 -20.62 0.64
N PHE A 164 7.65 -21.04 -0.09
CA PHE A 164 7.94 -20.66 -1.48
C PHE A 164 7.31 -21.61 -2.53
N SER A 165 6.46 -22.56 -2.13
CA SER A 165 5.85 -23.57 -3.01
C SER A 165 4.68 -23.06 -3.87
N ASN A 166 4.66 -21.77 -4.21
CA ASN A 166 3.51 -21.09 -4.80
C ASN A 166 3.84 -20.57 -6.21
N SER A 167 3.15 -21.10 -7.22
CA SER A 167 3.49 -20.86 -8.64
C SER A 167 3.07 -19.48 -9.16
N VAL A 168 2.52 -18.63 -8.30
CA VAL A 168 2.10 -17.27 -8.63
C VAL A 168 2.67 -16.29 -7.63
N VAL A 169 2.99 -15.09 -8.08
CA VAL A 169 3.48 -14.00 -7.23
C VAL A 169 2.60 -12.77 -7.43
N GLY A 170 2.28 -12.07 -6.33
CA GLY A 170 1.56 -10.80 -6.43
C GLY A 170 2.39 -9.77 -7.18
N ALA A 171 1.74 -8.75 -7.73
CA ALA A 171 2.48 -7.60 -8.22
C ALA A 171 2.95 -6.76 -7.03
N PHE A 172 4.25 -6.80 -6.78
CA PHE A 172 4.92 -6.08 -5.71
C PHE A 172 5.90 -5.07 -6.29
N ARG A 173 6.14 -4.00 -5.54
CA ARG A 173 7.18 -3.02 -5.87
C ARG A 173 7.85 -2.47 -4.62
N VAL A 174 9.05 -1.94 -4.81
CA VAL A 174 9.84 -1.26 -3.77
C VAL A 174 10.50 -0.02 -4.37
N GLY A 175 10.98 0.89 -3.52
CA GLY A 175 11.75 2.06 -3.96
C GLY A 175 11.17 3.33 -3.38
N GLN A 176 11.27 4.43 -4.12
CA GLN A 176 10.53 5.65 -3.77
C GLN A 176 9.05 5.46 -4.12
N PRO A 177 8.11 6.01 -3.33
CA PRO A 177 6.72 6.00 -3.73
C PRO A 177 6.64 6.71 -5.08
N ASP A 178 5.89 6.15 -6.04
CA ASP A 178 5.58 6.92 -7.24
C ASP A 178 4.95 8.23 -6.76
N PRO A 179 5.36 9.39 -7.28
CA PRO A 179 4.70 10.64 -6.96
C PRO A 179 3.23 10.46 -7.34
N ILE A 180 2.38 10.25 -6.34
CA ILE A 180 0.98 9.92 -6.52
C ILE A 180 0.39 11.03 -7.38
N LEU A 181 -0.01 10.69 -8.60
CA LEU A 181 -1.03 11.46 -9.31
C LEU A 181 -2.26 11.30 -8.45
N TYR A 182 -2.46 12.25 -7.54
CA TYR A 182 -3.50 12.29 -6.52
C TYR A 182 -4.68 11.38 -6.89
N SER A 183 -4.93 10.36 -6.07
CA SER A 183 -6.29 9.88 -5.89
C SER A 183 -7.10 11.13 -5.55
N VAL A 184 -7.85 11.61 -6.55
CA VAL A 184 -8.79 12.72 -6.40
C VAL A 184 -9.56 12.38 -5.13
N PRO A 185 -9.57 13.25 -4.10
CA PRO A 185 -10.52 13.09 -3.02
C PRO A 185 -11.86 12.82 -3.71
N VAL A 186 -12.49 11.70 -3.42
CA VAL A 186 -13.90 11.59 -3.76
C VAL A 186 -14.51 12.62 -2.84
N ASP A 187 -14.67 13.85 -3.34
CA ASP A 187 -15.62 14.79 -2.82
C ASP A 187 -16.92 14.00 -2.83
N GLU A 188 -17.28 13.43 -1.67
CA GLU A 188 -18.65 13.07 -1.44
C GLU A 188 -19.44 14.32 -1.84
N PRO A 189 -20.36 14.23 -2.81
CA PRO A 189 -21.12 15.41 -3.19
C PRO A 189 -21.73 15.94 -1.91
N GLU A 190 -21.41 17.19 -1.58
CA GLU A 190 -22.01 17.88 -0.46
C GLU A 190 -23.52 17.78 -0.68
N ILE A 191 -24.18 16.90 0.07
CA ILE A 191 -25.62 16.76 -0.01
C ILE A 191 -26.13 18.06 0.55
N ALA A 192 -26.50 18.98 -0.34
CA ALA A 192 -27.12 20.23 0.03
C ALA A 192 -28.25 19.88 1.02
N PRO A 193 -28.30 20.52 2.19
CA PRO A 193 -29.32 20.20 3.19
C PRO A 193 -30.68 20.29 2.52
N VAL A 194 -31.41 19.18 2.49
CA VAL A 194 -32.78 19.13 1.96
C VAL A 194 -33.56 20.21 2.72
N PRO A 195 -34.12 21.22 2.02
CA PRO A 195 -34.95 22.22 2.67
C PRO A 195 -36.07 21.50 3.40
N LEU A 196 -36.16 21.69 4.72
CA LEU A 196 -37.30 21.21 5.48
C LEU A 196 -38.56 21.76 4.79
N PRO A 197 -39.56 20.92 4.47
CA PRO A 197 -40.80 21.43 3.90
C PRO A 197 -41.37 22.50 4.84
N ALA A 198 -41.72 23.65 4.29
CA ALA A 198 -42.28 24.80 4.98
C ALA A 198 -43.71 24.55 5.48
N GLY A 199 -43.90 23.46 6.23
CA GLY A 199 -45.21 22.96 6.59
C GLY A 199 -45.17 22.18 7.88
N LEU A 200 -44.85 22.84 8.99
CA LEU A 200 -45.23 22.40 10.35
C LEU A 200 -45.28 23.60 11.33
N SER A 201 -45.83 24.72 10.86
CA SER A 201 -46.24 25.85 11.72
C SER A 201 -47.77 25.90 11.84
N LEU A 202 -48.41 24.78 12.17
CA LEU A 202 -49.87 24.76 12.36
C LEU A 202 -50.34 23.55 13.17
N LEU A 203 -49.80 23.37 14.38
CA LEU A 203 -50.37 22.45 15.39
C LEU A 203 -49.93 22.83 16.81
N GLY A 204 -50.00 24.12 17.14
CA GLY A 204 -49.74 24.64 18.50
C GLY A 204 -50.96 25.25 19.20
N GLY A 205 -52.17 25.10 18.64
CA GLY A 205 -53.36 25.86 19.06
C GLY A 205 -54.56 25.04 19.55
N ALA A 206 -54.42 23.73 19.82
CA ALA A 206 -55.59 22.86 20.07
C ALA A 206 -55.53 22.00 21.35
N LEU A 207 -54.68 22.33 22.33
CA LEU A 207 -54.64 21.60 23.63
C LEU A 207 -54.98 22.47 24.87
N GLY A 208 -55.46 23.70 24.68
CA GLY A 208 -55.85 24.60 25.78
C GLY A 208 -57.33 24.55 26.19
N ALA A 209 -58.19 23.81 25.49
CA ALA A 209 -59.65 23.91 25.64
C ALA A 209 -60.33 22.68 26.28
N LEU A 210 -59.60 21.86 27.04
CA LEU A 210 -60.18 20.68 27.72
C LEU A 210 -59.81 20.58 29.21
N ALA A 211 -59.73 21.71 29.92
CA ALA A 211 -59.52 21.74 31.38
C ALA A 211 -60.54 22.58 32.16
N LEU A 212 -61.71 22.89 31.57
CA LEU A 212 -62.75 23.73 32.21
C LEU A 212 -64.14 23.07 32.37
N PHE A 213 -64.24 21.75 32.24
CA PHE A 213 -65.47 21.02 32.57
C PHE A 213 -65.21 19.82 33.49
N ARG A 214 -64.92 20.08 34.77
CA ARG A 214 -65.32 19.16 35.85
C ARG A 214 -65.50 19.91 37.17
N ARG A 215 -66.56 20.71 37.20
CA ARG A 215 -67.16 21.27 38.41
C ARG A 215 -68.13 20.23 38.99
N ARG A 216 -67.95 19.89 40.28
CA ARG A 216 -68.94 19.44 41.28
C ARG A 216 -70.00 18.39 40.88
N ARG A 217 -70.00 17.25 41.58
CA ARG A 217 -71.06 16.80 42.53
C ARG A 217 -70.88 15.30 42.84
N GLY A 218 -71.01 14.95 44.11
CA GLY A 218 -70.86 13.62 44.68
C GLY A 218 -70.23 13.74 46.05
#